data_AF-A0A017STK0-F1
#
_entry.id   AF-A0A017STK0-F1
#
_cell.length_a   1.000
_cell.length_b   1.000
_cell.length_c   1.000
_cell.angle_alpha   90.00
_cell.angle_beta   90.00
_cell.angle_gamma   90.00
#
_symmetry.space_group_name_H-M   'P 1'
#
loop_
_entity.id
_entity.type
_entity.pdbx_description
1 polymer ?
#
loop_
_entity_poly.entity_id
_entity_poly.type
_entity_poly.pdbx_seq_one_letter_code
_entity_poly.pdbx_strand_id
1 'polypeptide(L)' 'MPYVWIVEPVARTLEVYRRGLDERWLVIGLHEGTEKVRAEPFDALEIDLALLWKAPVPPASPARPEPSA' A
#
# COMPACT_ATOMS: atom_id res chain seq x y z
N MET A 1 -17.72 -0.31 11.20
CA MET A 1 -16.61 -0.17 10.23
C MET A 1 -17.19 -0.14 8.82
N PRO A 2 -17.51 1.04 8.24
CA PRO A 2 -18.14 1.16 6.92
C PRO A 2 -17.15 1.09 5.75
N TYR A 3 -15.84 1.22 6.00
CA TYR A 3 -14.79 1.18 4.98
C TYR A 3 -13.72 0.15 5.33
N VAL A 4 -13.14 -0.47 4.31
CA VAL A 4 -11.99 -1.38 4.40
C VAL A 4 -11.01 -1.03 3.29
N TRP A 5 -9.73 -0.90 3.65
CA TRP A 5 -8.64 -0.72 2.71
C TRP A 5 -7.79 -1.99 2.70
N ILE A 6 -7.59 -2.56 1.52
CA ILE A 6 -6.70 -3.71 1.32
C ILE A 6 -5.46 -3.18 0.61
N VAL A 7 -4.32 -3.30 1.28
CA VAL A 7 -3.02 -2.90 0.77
C VAL A 7 -2.26 -4.17 0.41
N GLU A 8 -1.87 -4.33 -0.85
CA GLU A 8 -1.04 -5.44 -1.31
C GLU A 8 0.36 -4.91 -1.66
N PRO A 9 1.35 -5.04 -0.76
CA PRO A 9 2.66 -4.40 -0.93
C PRO A 9 3.49 -4.95 -2.09
N VAL A 10 3.26 -6.21 -2.50
CA VAL A 10 4.02 -6.83 -3.59
C VAL A 10 3.51 -6.34 -4.95
N ALA A 11 2.19 -6.37 -5.16
CA ALA A 11 1.55 -5.82 -6.35
C ALA A 11 1.52 -4.28 -6.34
N ARG A 12 1.76 -3.66 -5.17
CA ARG A 12 1.68 -2.21 -4.92
C ARG A 12 0.30 -1.66 -5.26
N THR A 13 -0.74 -2.34 -4.79
CA THR A 13 -2.12 -1.90 -4.99
C THR A 13 -2.78 -1.51 -3.67
N LEU A 14 -3.72 -0.58 -3.77
CA LEU A 14 -4.67 -0.22 -2.74
C LEU A 14 -6.08 -0.42 -3.30
N GLU A 15 -6.82 -1.36 -2.71
CA GLU A 15 -8.24 -1.53 -2.97
C GLU A 15 -9.07 -0.95 -1.83
N VAL A 16 -10.08 -0.17 -2.18
CA VAL A 16 -10.95 0.53 -1.23
C VAL A 16 -12.35 -0.03 -1.34
N TYR A 17 -12.86 -0.51 -0.22
CA TYR A 17 -14.17 -1.10 -0.09
C TYR A 17 -15.07 -0.25 0.80
N ARG A 18 -16.33 -0.12 0.42
CA ARG A 18 -17.39 0.46 1.25
C ARG A 18 -18.49 -0.57 1.49
N ARG A 19 -18.97 -0.67 2.73
CA ARG A 19 -20.11 -1.51 3.09
C ARG A 19 -21.39 -0.82 2.64
N GLY A 20 -22.13 -1.47 1.75
CA GLY A 20 -23.45 -1.06 1.30
C GLY A 20 -24.53 -1.27 2.37
N LEU A 21 -25.71 -0.68 2.14
CA LEU A 21 -26.89 -0.82 3.01
C LEU A 21 -27.42 -2.26 3.07
N ASP A 22 -27.10 -3.06 2.05
CA ASP A 22 -27.41 -4.49 1.92
C ASP A 22 -26.32 -5.40 2.49
N GLU A 23 -25.43 -4.84 3.31
CA GLU A 23 -24.28 -5.50 3.93
C GLU A 23 -23.23 -6.03 2.95
N ARG A 24 -23.36 -5.78 1.65
CA ARG A 24 -22.36 -6.18 0.66
C ARG A 24 -21.20 -5.19 0.64
N TRP A 25 -20.01 -5.69 0.35
CA TRP A 25 -18.84 -4.85 0.12
C TRP A 25 -18.78 -4.45 -1.35
N LEU A 26 -18.66 -3.15 -1.59
CA LEU A 26 -18.51 -2.55 -2.92
C LEU A 26 -17.08 -2.07 -3.06
N VAL A 27 -16.40 -2.46 -4.14
CA VAL A 27 -15.13 -1.84 -4.54
C VAL A 27 -15.46 -0.43 -5.03
N ILE A 28 -14.93 0.58 -4.33
CA ILE A 28 -15.11 2.00 -4.67
C ILE A 28 -13.81 2.65 -5.14
N GLY A 29 -12.69 1.94 -5.08
CA GLY A 29 -11.41 2.38 -5.63
C GLY A 29 -10.44 1.21 -5.79
N LEU A 30 -9.67 1.24 -6.86
CA LEU A 30 -8.50 0.39 -7.10
C LEU A 30 -7.41 1.32 -7.62
N HIS A 31 -6.33 1.41 -6.87
CA HIS A 31 -5.20 2.29 -7.13
C HIS A 31 -3.90 1.48 -7.12
N GLU A 32 -2.90 1.92 -7.87
CA GLU A 32 -1.66 1.18 -8.03
C GLU A 32 -0.41 2.05 -7.98
N GLY A 33 0.73 1.39 -7.73
CA GLY A 33 2.04 1.98 -7.79
C GLY A 33 2.16 3.23 -6.92
N THR A 34 2.61 4.33 -7.52
CA THR A 34 2.92 5.57 -6.81
C THR A 34 1.88 6.65 -7.07
N GLU A 35 0.63 6.27 -7.32
CA GLU A 35 -0.46 7.23 -7.49
C GLU A 35 -0.64 8.11 -6.24
N LYS A 36 -1.09 9.34 -6.48
CA LYS A 36 -1.57 10.23 -5.42
C LYS A 36 -3.08 10.20 -5.42
N VAL A 37 -3.67 9.71 -4.34
CA VAL A 37 -5.09 9.35 -4.30
C VAL A 37 -5.83 10.10 -3.21
N ARG A 38 -7.11 10.36 -3.47
CA ARG A 38 -8.09 10.82 -2.47
C ARG A 38 -9.17 9.76 -2.39
N ALA A 39 -9.14 8.95 -1.35
CA ALA A 39 -10.03 7.80 -1.21
C ALA A 39 -10.78 7.88 0.12
N GLU A 40 -12.07 7.51 0.11
CA GLU A 40 -12.87 7.44 1.34
C GLU A 40 -12.24 6.43 2.32
N PRO A 41 -12.21 6.71 3.65
CA PRO A 41 -12.86 7.83 4.33
C PRO A 41 -11.96 9.08 4.47
N PHE A 42 -10.87 9.18 3.72
CA PHE A 42 -9.87 10.25 3.79
C PHE A 42 -9.79 11.05 2.48
N ASP A 43 -10.88 11.16 1.72
CA ASP A 43 -10.94 11.85 0.44
C ASP A 43 -10.67 13.36 0.55
N ALA A 44 -10.76 13.92 1.75
CA ALA A 44 -10.29 15.27 2.07
C ALA A 44 -8.75 15.42 1.97
N LEU A 45 -7.99 14.33 2.09
CA LEU A 45 -6.52 14.31 2.09
C LEU A 45 -5.99 13.62 0.83
N GLU A 46 -4.97 14.22 0.21
CA GLU A 46 -4.20 13.53 -0.82
C GLU A 46 -3.16 12.61 -0.16
N ILE A 47 -3.19 11.35 -0.53
CA ILE A 47 -2.31 10.29 0.00
C ILE A 47 -1.39 9.85 -1.12
N ASP A 48 -0.09 9.97 -0.89
CA ASP A 48 0.93 9.48 -1.81
C ASP A 48 1.20 7.99 -1.53
N LEU A 49 0.75 7.11 -2.43
CA LEU A 49 0.90 5.66 -2.26
C LEU A 49 2.37 5.23 -2.31
N ALA A 50 3.28 6.04 -2.86
CA ALA A 50 4.70 5.73 -2.86
C ALA A 50 5.26 5.51 -1.44
N LEU A 51 4.64 6.15 -0.44
CA LEU A 51 5.04 6.05 0.96
C LEU A 51 4.69 4.70 1.61
N LEU A 52 3.79 3.92 1.02
CA LEU A 52 3.38 2.62 1.55
C LEU A 52 4.36 1.50 1.21
N TRP A 53 5.20 1.70 0.20
CA TRP A 53 6.07 0.66 -0.34
C TRP A 53 7.47 0.79 0.21
N LYS A 54 7.98 -0.30 0.80
CA LYS A 54 9.41 -0.36 1.13
C LYS A 54 10.22 -0.25 -0.15
N ALA A 55 11.28 0.56 -0.11
CA ALA A 55 12.35 0.45 -1.09
C ALA A 55 12.87 -1.00 -1.08
N PRO A 56 13.28 -1.54 -2.24
CA PRO A 56 13.96 -2.84 -2.26
C PRO A 56 15.08 -2.81 -1.22
N VAL A 57 15.08 -3.77 -0.29
CA VAL A 57 16.23 -3.96 0.60
C VAL A 57 17.42 -4.20 -0.32
N PRO A 58 18.44 -3.31 -0.33
CA PRO A 58 19.63 -3.57 -1.11
C PRO A 58 20.13 -4.97 -0.74
N PRO A 59 20.60 -5.78 -1.71
CA PRO A 59 21.16 -7.08 -1.36
C PRO A 59 22.17 -6.87 -0.23
N ALA A 60 22.06 -7.68 0.82
CA ALA A 60 22.95 -7.58 1.96
C ALA A 60 24.37 -7.50 1.40
N SER A 61 25.06 -6.39 1.68
CA SER A 61 26.42 -6.20 1.20
C SER A 61 27.19 -7.46 1.58
N PRO A 62 27.88 -8.14 0.65
CA PRO A 62 28.59 -9.36 0.97
C PRO A 62 29.49 -9.06 2.17
N ALA A 63 29.38 -9.91 3.20
CA ALA A 63 30.13 -9.77 4.43
C ALA A 63 31.59 -9.46 4.07
N ARG A 64 32.11 -8.35 4.61
CA ARG A 64 33.53 -8.03 4.47
C ARG A 64 34.31 -9.26 4.93
N PRO A 65 35.17 -9.88 4.11
CA PRO A 65 35.95 -11.02 4.57
C PRO A 65 36.73 -10.56 5.80
N GLU A 66 36.56 -11.29 6.91
CA GLU A 66 37.34 -11.03 8.13
C GLU A 66 38.83 -11.16 7.77
N PRO A 67 39.71 -10.25 8.24
CA PRO A 67 41.14 -10.41 7.98
C PRO A 67 41.60 -11.70 8.66
N SER A 68 42.14 -12.64 7.87
CA SER A 68 42.79 -13.84 8.41
C SER A 68 43.92 -13.40 9.34
N ALA A 69 43.85 -13.86 10.59
CA ALA A 69 44.95 -13.80 11.54
C ALA A 69 46.09 -14.73 11.13
#